data_AF-A0A1F4TVU3-F1
#
_entry.id   AF-A0A1F4TVU3-F1
#
_cell.length_a   1.000
_cell.length_b   1.000
_cell.length_c   1.000
_cell.angle_alpha   90.00
_cell.angle_beta   90.00
_cell.angle_gamma   90.00
#
_symmetry.space_group_name_H-M   'P 1'
#
loop_
_entity.id
_entity.type
_entity.pdbx_description
1 polymer ?
#
loop_
_entity_poly.entity_id
_entity_poly.type
_entity_poly.pdbx_seq_one_letter_code
_entity_poly.pdbx_strand_id
1 'polypeptide(L)' 'MVRTVNACRQLDIWQKIVDERIGKNTEAIKIKDRVLHVSTSTPTWAQELNFLKNEIVMKFNNQAGAEVIIDIRFKPNGGV' A
#
# COMPACT_ATOMS: atom_id res chain seq x y z
N MET A 1 -5.38 -22.97 7.20
CA MET A 1 -5.50 -21.62 6.65
C MET A 1 -5.36 -20.65 7.82
N VAL A 2 -4.15 -20.21 8.15
CA VAL A 2 -3.90 -19.39 9.34
C VAL A 2 -3.33 -18.06 8.85
N ARG A 3 -4.18 -17.03 8.79
CA ARG A 3 -3.76 -15.66 8.48
C ARG A 3 -3.77 -14.88 9.79
N THR A 4 -2.57 -14.50 10.24
CA THR A 4 -2.31 -13.83 11.52
C THR A 4 -2.96 -12.44 11.53
N VAL A 5 -3.94 -12.26 12.41
CA VAL A 5 -5.04 -11.27 12.36
C VAL A 5 -4.65 -9.78 12.50
N ASN A 6 -3.45 -9.43 12.94
CA ASN A 6 -3.12 -8.01 13.21
C ASN A 6 -2.42 -7.26 12.06
N ALA A 7 -1.55 -7.94 11.29
CA ALA A 7 -0.98 -7.35 10.08
C ALA A 7 -2.02 -7.23 8.96
N CYS A 8 -2.98 -8.17 8.91
CA CYS A 8 -4.07 -8.16 7.93
C CYS A 8 -4.90 -6.87 8.01
N ARG A 9 -5.29 -6.41 9.21
CA ARG A 9 -6.22 -5.27 9.34
C ARG A 9 -5.69 -3.97 8.74
N GLN A 10 -4.39 -3.70 8.86
CA GLN A 10 -3.77 -2.49 8.29
C GLN A 10 -3.55 -2.63 6.79
N LEU A 11 -3.28 -3.84 6.29
CA LEU A 11 -3.20 -4.11 4.86
C LEU A 11 -4.59 -4.09 4.20
N ASP A 12 -5.65 -4.42 4.93
CA ASP A 12 -7.04 -4.28 4.47
C ASP A 12 -7.46 -2.82 4.29
N ILE A 13 -6.80 -1.88 4.97
CA ILE A 13 -7.03 -0.43 4.76
C ILE A 13 -6.64 -0.04 3.33
N TRP A 14 -5.57 -0.63 2.78
CA TRP A 14 -5.11 -0.36 1.42
C TRP A 14 -6.26 -0.52 0.41
N GLN A 15 -6.95 -1.67 0.44
CA GLN A 15 -8.06 -1.97 -0.47
C GLN A 15 -9.28 -1.05 -0.27
N LYS A 16 -9.38 -0.35 0.86
CA LYS A 16 -10.47 0.60 1.14
C LYS A 16 -10.18 2.02 0.66
N ILE A 17 -8.90 2.40 0.59
CA ILE A 17 -8.49 3.76 0.21
C ILE A 17 -8.13 3.89 -1.26
N VAL A 18 -7.73 2.80 -1.90
CA VAL A 18 -7.41 2.76 -3.32
C VAL A 18 -8.64 2.37 -4.12
N ASP A 19 -8.74 2.88 -5.35
CA ASP A 19 -9.79 2.46 -6.27
C ASP A 19 -9.55 1.04 -6.80
N GLU A 20 -10.55 0.50 -7.49
CA GLU A 20 -10.46 -0.85 -8.07
C GLU A 20 -9.31 -1.00 -9.06
N ARG A 21 -8.96 0.08 -9.80
CA ARG A 21 -7.89 0.07 -10.80
C ARG A 21 -6.52 -0.11 -10.13
N ILE A 22 -6.25 0.64 -9.07
CA ILE A 22 -5.04 0.55 -8.27
C ILE A 22 -5.02 -0.77 -7.48
N GLY A 23 -6.14 -1.14 -6.85
CA GLY A 23 -6.25 -2.37 -6.05
C GLY A 23 -6.02 -3.64 -6.84
N LYS A 24 -6.38 -3.68 -8.13
CA LYS A 24 -6.08 -4.80 -9.04
C LYS A 24 -4.62 -4.90 -9.46
N ASN A 25 -3.91 -3.78 -9.45
CA ASN A 25 -2.51 -3.71 -9.91
C ASN A 25 -1.51 -3.60 -8.78
N THR A 26 -1.97 -3.54 -7.53
CA THR A 26 -1.12 -3.35 -6.37
C THR A 26 -1.56 -4.17 -5.16
N GLU A 27 -0.58 -4.58 -4.37
CA GLU A 27 -0.81 -5.28 -3.12
C GLU A 27 0.04 -4.67 -2.01
N ALA A 28 -0.59 -4.30 -0.90
CA ALA A 28 0.13 -3.91 0.31
C ALA A 28 0.74 -5.15 0.96
N ILE A 29 2.06 -5.16 1.11
CA ILE A 29 2.83 -6.34 1.55
C ILE A 29 3.10 -6.29 3.05
N LYS A 30 3.58 -5.14 3.53
CA LYS A 30 3.95 -4.94 4.94
C LYS A 30 4.16 -3.47 5.26
N ILE A 31 4.09 -3.14 6.54
CA ILE A 31 4.58 -1.87 7.07
C ILE A 31 5.85 -2.16 7.86
N LYS A 32 6.93 -1.44 7.56
CA LYS A 32 8.21 -1.53 8.29
C LYS A 32 8.77 -0.14 8.48
N ASP A 33 9.20 0.20 9.69
CA ASP A 33 9.79 1.51 10.02
C ASP A 33 8.89 2.70 9.61
N ARG A 34 7.56 2.55 9.79
CA ARG A 34 6.52 3.50 9.32
C ARG A 34 6.46 3.71 7.80
N VAL A 35 7.01 2.77 7.02
CA VAL A 35 6.94 2.77 5.56
C VAL A 35 6.05 1.62 5.09
N LEU A 36 5.00 1.93 4.32
CA LEU A 36 4.19 0.92 3.66
C LEU A 36 4.90 0.41 2.41
N HIS A 37 5.14 -0.90 2.34
CA HIS A 37 5.67 -1.55 1.16
C HIS A 37 4.52 -2.09 0.31
N VAL A 38 4.45 -1.62 -0.93
CA VAL A 38 3.43 -2.01 -1.89
C VAL A 38 4.10 -2.66 -3.08
N SER A 39 3.65 -3.85 -3.44
CA SER A 39 4.02 -4.49 -4.69
C SER A 39 3.15 -3.97 -5.82
N THR A 40 3.73 -3.72 -6.98
CA THR A 40 3.01 -3.31 -8.20
C THR A 40 3.14 -4.35 -9.29
N SER A 41 2.14 -4.45 -10.16
CA SER A 41 2.16 -5.37 -11.31
C SER A 41 3.21 -4.99 -12.35
N THR A 42 3.47 -3.70 -12.54
CA THR A 42 4.46 -3.18 -13.50
C THR A 42 5.26 -2.00 -12.93
N PRO A 43 6.43 -1.66 -13.53
CA PRO A 43 7.18 -0.45 -13.18
C PRO A 43 6.41 0.85 -13.42
N THR A 44 5.58 0.91 -14.47
CA THR A 44 4.73 2.07 -14.78
C THR A 44 3.80 2.39 -13.62
N TRP A 45 3.17 1.38 -13.03
CA TRP A 45 2.33 1.56 -11.84
C TRP A 45 3.10 2.09 -10.63
N ALA A 46 4.33 1.64 -10.43
CA ALA A 46 5.17 2.19 -9.37
C ALA A 46 5.46 3.68 -9.61
N GLN A 47 5.74 4.08 -10.85
CA GLN A 47 5.97 5.48 -11.19
C GLN A 47 4.71 6.34 -10.99
N GLU A 48 3.55 5.91 -11.52
CA GLU A 48 2.27 6.61 -11.35
C GLU A 48 1.94 6.82 -9.87
N LEU A 49 2.05 5.78 -9.04
CA LEU A 49 1.71 5.85 -7.63
C LEU A 49 2.73 6.62 -6.79
N ASN A 50 3.98 6.72 -7.22
CA ASN A 50 4.96 7.59 -6.58
C ASN A 50 4.53 9.07 -6.66
N PHE A 51 3.89 9.50 -7.76
CA PHE A 51 3.33 10.86 -7.86
C PHE A 51 2.16 11.09 -6.89
N LEU A 52 1.37 10.04 -6.63
CA LEU A 52 0.21 10.08 -5.74
C LEU A 52 0.55 9.76 -4.28
N LYS A 53 1.81 9.43 -3.96
CA LYS A 53 2.16 8.81 -2.67
C LYS A 53 1.72 9.63 -1.47
N ASN A 54 1.88 10.95 -1.53
CA ASN A 54 1.60 11.84 -0.40
C ASN A 54 0.10 11.87 -0.08
N GLU A 55 -0.75 11.87 -1.13
CA GLU A 55 -2.20 11.79 -0.97
C GLU A 55 -2.62 10.44 -0.38
N ILE A 56 -1.99 9.35 -0.85
CA ILE A 56 -2.28 8.00 -0.36
C ILE A 56 -1.87 7.84 1.11
N VAL A 57 -0.72 8.40 1.52
CA VAL A 57 -0.29 8.43 2.94
C VAL A 57 -1.35 9.12 3.80
N MET A 58 -1.83 10.28 3.37
CA MET A 58 -2.86 11.02 4.10
C MET A 58 -4.15 10.23 4.21
N LYS A 59 -4.64 9.65 3.10
CA LYS A 59 -5.84 8.80 3.08
C LYS A 59 -5.70 7.57 3.97
N PHE A 60 -4.53 6.92 3.94
CA PHE A 60 -4.25 5.74 4.76
C PHE A 60 -4.33 6.08 6.25
N ASN A 61 -3.63 7.13 6.70
CA ASN A 61 -3.62 7.54 8.10
C ASN A 61 -5.00 8.02 8.57
N ASN A 62 -5.74 8.75 7.73
CA ASN A 62 -7.11 9.15 8.02
C ASN A 62 -8.02 7.91 8.21
N GLN A 63 -7.90 6.90 7.35
CA GLN A 63 -8.69 5.67 7.44
C GLN A 63 -8.25 4.79 8.61
N ALA A 64 -6.98 4.85 9.01
CA ALA A 64 -6.44 4.16 10.18
C ALA A 64 -6.81 4.85 11.50
N GLY A 65 -7.18 6.13 11.47
CA GLY A 65 -7.47 6.96 12.65
C GLY A 65 -6.23 7.38 13.44
N ALA A 66 -5.03 7.19 12.87
CA ALA A 66 -3.75 7.53 13.49
C ALA A 66 -2.66 7.67 12.40
N GLU A 67 -1.55 8.33 12.73
CA GLU A 67 -0.36 8.39 11.87
C GLU A 67 0.40 7.04 11.91
N VAL A 68 0.02 6.11 11.04
CA VAL A 68 0.60 4.76 10.96
C VAL A 68 1.82 4.74 10.02
N ILE A 69 1.73 5.46 8.92
CA ILE A 69 2.78 5.50 7.89
C ILE A 69 3.18 6.94 7.56
N ILE A 70 4.46 7.14 7.24
CA ILE A 70 5.01 8.43 6.80
C ILE A 70 5.46 8.40 5.34
N ASP A 71 5.59 7.20 4.76
CA ASP A 71 6.04 7.00 3.40
C ASP A 71 5.49 5.69 2.81
N ILE A 72 5.52 5.57 1.48
CA ILE A 72 5.14 4.37 0.74
C ILE A 72 6.26 4.05 -0.26
N ARG A 73 6.69 2.78 -0.25
CA ARG A 73 7.66 2.25 -1.22
C ARG A 73 6.96 1.28 -2.15
N PHE A 74 6.82 1.72 -3.40
CA PHE A 74 6.36 0.90 -4.51
C PHE A 74 7.52 0.10 -5.09
N LYS A 75 7.34 -1.20 -5.25
CA LYS A 75 8.28 -2.06 -5.97
C LYS A 75 7.51 -2.94 -6.94
N PRO A 76 7.86 -2.97 -8.23
CA PRO A 76 7.29 -3.98 -9.10
C PRO A 76 7.64 -5.37 -8.57
N ASN A 77 6.69 -6.30 -8.59
CA ASN A 77 7.00 -7.72 -8.46
C ASN A 77 7.97 -8.05 -9.59
N GLY A 78 9.25 -8.27 -9.26
CA GLY A 78 10.31 -8.49 -10.24
C GLY A 78 9.91 -9.61 -11.19
N GLY A 79 9.58 -9.24 -12.42
CA GLY A 79 9.74 -10.14 -13.55
C GLY A 79 11.24 -10.38 -13.71
N VAL A 80 11.57 -11.66 -13.83
CA VAL A 80 12.89 -12.26 -14.12
C VAL A 80 13.75 -11.41 -15.04
#